data_AF-J9HYT9-F1
#
_entry.id   AF-J9HYT9-F1
#
_cell.length_a   1.000
_cell.length_b   1.000
_cell.length_c   1.000
_cell.angle_alpha   90.00
_cell.angle_beta   90.00
_cell.angle_gamma   90.00
#
_symmetry.space_group_name_H-M   'P 1'
#
loop_
_entity.id
_entity.type
_entity.pdbx_description
1 polymer ?
#
loop_
_entity_poly.entity_id
_entity_poly.type
_entity_poly.pdbx_seq_one_letter_code
_entity_poly.pdbx_strand_id
1 'polypeptide(L)'
;MDINSYYLLVTIVLLILIVLYRRVSKHYGYFSDKPIPSLTPIPLFGNMFPLFMKKYTFPEFIQMIYNRFPDAKALGMFDMSTRFVVLRDPELIKKVLVKDFEFFIDRRSLFGDSASESDSILITKTLLLLTGQKWRDMRATLSPAFTGSKMRAMFELIVTYSDRMVGILKDQAGPVGYVDYEMKECCSRIASDIIATCAYGLEVESLANRENDFYTMGKKMMNFGKTSFFVRLLLYSVFPKLMSKLQVDLFDGEQTRYFTEIIKDTVKARD
;
A
#
# COMPACT_ATOMS: atom_id res chain seq x y z
N MET A 1 35.94 -23.38 33.79
CA MET A 1 35.82 -23.96 32.43
C MET A 1 35.21 -22.95 31.44
N ASP A 2 35.12 -21.67 31.82
CA ASP A 2 34.23 -20.68 31.20
C ASP A 2 34.93 -19.72 30.23
N ILE A 3 36.27 -19.68 30.28
CA ILE A 3 37.08 -18.83 29.42
C ILE A 3 37.09 -19.37 27.98
N ASN A 4 37.17 -20.70 27.80
CA ASN A 4 37.15 -21.33 26.48
C ASN A 4 35.78 -21.25 25.80
N SER A 5 34.69 -21.31 26.55
CA SER A 5 33.33 -21.13 26.00
C SER A 5 33.07 -19.68 25.59
N TYR A 6 33.61 -18.69 26.31
CA TYR A 6 33.56 -17.28 25.91
C TYR A 6 34.30 -17.02 24.58
N TYR A 7 35.54 -17.50 24.43
CA TYR A 7 36.29 -17.34 23.17
C TYR A 7 35.63 -18.10 22.00
N LEU A 8 35.03 -19.26 22.25
CA LEU A 8 34.25 -19.98 21.24
C LEU A 8 33.03 -19.16 20.80
N LEU A 9 32.31 -18.54 21.74
CA LEU A 9 31.14 -17.71 21.42
C LEU A 9 31.52 -16.46 20.63
N VAL A 10 32.59 -15.76 21.03
CA VAL A 10 33.11 -14.58 20.31
C VAL A 10 33.55 -14.94 18.89
N THR A 11 34.27 -16.05 18.71
CA THR A 11 34.71 -16.50 17.38
C THR A 11 33.54 -16.89 16.48
N ILE A 12 32.51 -17.56 17.01
CA ILE A 12 31.27 -17.87 16.28
C ILE A 12 30.55 -16.58 15.86
N VAL A 13 30.40 -15.61 16.77
CA VAL A 13 29.75 -14.32 16.45
C VAL A 13 30.54 -13.57 15.37
N LEU A 14 31.87 -13.51 15.47
CA LEU A 14 32.72 -12.89 14.45
C LEU A 14 32.59 -13.58 13.09
N LEU A 15 32.58 -14.92 13.05
CA LEU A 15 32.34 -15.69 11.83
C LEU A 15 30.97 -15.37 11.21
N ILE A 16 29.92 -15.31 12.03
CA ILE A 16 28.57 -14.93 11.59
C ILE A 16 28.58 -13.52 11.00
N LEU A 17 29.21 -12.56 11.68
CA LEU A 17 29.31 -11.17 11.21
C LEU A 17 30.08 -11.07 9.89
N ILE A 18 31.17 -11.82 9.71
CA ILE A 18 31.94 -11.85 8.46
C ILE A 18 31.10 -12.43 7.32
N VAL A 19 30.43 -13.57 7.55
CA VAL A 19 29.56 -14.19 6.55
C VAL A 19 28.42 -13.25 6.17
N LEU A 20 27.79 -12.60 7.15
CA LEU A 20 26.72 -11.65 6.95
C LEU A 20 27.21 -10.43 6.16
N TYR A 21 28.35 -9.85 6.54
CA TYR A 21 28.97 -8.74 5.84
C TYR A 21 29.28 -9.07 4.38
N ARG A 22 29.86 -10.25 4.10
CA ARG A 22 30.15 -10.68 2.71
C ARG A 22 28.87 -10.88 1.92
N ARG A 23 27.82 -11.44 2.51
CA ARG A 23 26.51 -11.63 1.86
C ARG A 23 25.85 -10.30 1.53
N VAL A 24 25.85 -9.36 2.48
CA VAL A 24 25.31 -8.01 2.32
C VAL A 24 26.09 -7.23 1.26
N SER A 25 27.42 -7.26 1.32
CA SER A 25 28.29 -6.60 0.34
C SER A 25 28.09 -7.16 -1.07
N LYS A 26 28.01 -8.49 -1.22
CA LYS A 26 27.69 -9.13 -2.51
C LYS A 26 26.30 -8.75 -3.03
N HIS A 27 25.32 -8.61 -2.13
CA HIS A 27 23.97 -8.21 -2.53
C HIS A 27 23.95 -6.77 -3.07
N TYR A 28 24.56 -5.83 -2.36
CA TYR A 28 24.60 -4.41 -2.73
C TYR A 28 25.56 -4.08 -3.87
N GLY A 29 26.52 -4.96 -4.18
CA GLY A 29 27.37 -4.85 -5.37
C GLY A 29 26.70 -5.24 -6.69
N TYR A 30 25.41 -5.62 -6.70
CA TYR A 30 24.73 -6.18 -7.89
C TYR A 30 24.69 -5.26 -9.11
N PHE A 31 24.63 -3.94 -8.91
CA PHE A 31 24.62 -2.97 -10.01
C PHE A 31 26.01 -2.44 -10.37
N SER A 32 27.03 -2.76 -9.56
CA SER A 32 28.39 -2.24 -9.77
C SER A 32 29.04 -2.75 -11.06
N ASP A 33 28.62 -3.92 -11.56
CA ASP A 33 29.09 -4.54 -12.80
C ASP A 33 28.14 -4.28 -14.00
N LYS A 34 27.12 -3.44 -13.85
CA LYS A 34 26.08 -3.20 -14.86
C LYS A 34 26.14 -1.79 -15.41
N PRO A 35 25.70 -1.57 -16.66
CA PRO A 35 25.63 -0.24 -17.27
C PRO A 35 24.44 0.59 -16.75
N ILE A 36 24.03 0.38 -15.49
CA ILE A 36 22.90 1.05 -14.85
C ILE A 36 23.44 1.78 -13.62
N PRO A 37 23.35 3.11 -13.55
CA PRO A 37 23.78 3.85 -12.36
C PRO A 37 22.91 3.45 -11.18
N SER A 38 23.53 3.24 -10.02
CA SER A 38 22.82 2.84 -8.80
C SER A 38 23.05 3.80 -7.64
N LEU A 39 22.02 4.03 -6.82
CA LEU A 39 22.20 4.75 -5.56
C LEU A 39 23.01 3.91 -4.57
N THR A 40 23.96 4.55 -3.89
CA THR A 40 24.75 3.90 -2.83
C THR A 40 23.83 3.46 -1.68
N PRO A 41 23.69 2.14 -1.42
CA PRO A 41 22.82 1.64 -0.37
C PRO A 41 23.48 1.73 1.01
N ILE A 42 22.66 1.91 2.04
CA ILE A 42 23.09 1.78 3.44
C ILE A 42 22.91 0.31 3.85
N PRO A 43 23.89 -0.32 4.54
CA PRO A 43 23.75 -1.69 5.00
C PRO A 43 22.45 -1.92 5.78
N LEU A 44 21.82 -3.08 5.56
CA LEU A 44 20.50 -3.48 6.08
C LEU A 44 19.31 -2.71 5.50
N PHE A 45 19.39 -1.38 5.40
CA PHE A 45 18.24 -0.54 5.02
C PHE A 45 18.11 -0.24 3.52
N GLY A 46 19.16 -0.54 2.74
CA GLY A 46 19.24 -0.14 1.34
C GLY A 46 19.16 1.38 1.18
N ASN A 47 18.43 1.85 0.18
CA ASN A 47 18.23 3.28 -0.10
C ASN A 47 17.00 3.85 0.60
N MET A 48 16.18 3.03 1.28
CA MET A 48 14.94 3.47 1.93
C MET A 48 15.15 4.09 3.32
N PHE A 49 16.37 4.04 3.86
CA PHE A 49 16.71 4.59 5.18
C PHE A 49 16.22 6.04 5.43
N PRO A 50 16.30 6.99 4.46
CA PRO A 50 15.80 8.33 4.68
C PRO A 50 14.28 8.40 4.91
N LEU A 51 13.50 7.49 4.32
CA LEU A 51 12.06 7.38 4.57
C LEU A 51 11.78 6.85 5.98
N PHE A 52 12.54 5.85 6.44
CA PHE A 52 12.41 5.34 7.82
C PHE A 52 12.73 6.40 8.86
N MET A 53 13.75 7.23 8.60
CA MET A 53 14.13 8.35 9.46
C MET A 53 13.20 9.57 9.31
N LYS A 54 12.13 9.46 8.52
CA LYS A 54 11.20 10.56 8.21
C LYS A 54 11.89 11.84 7.73
N LYS A 55 13.05 11.71 7.08
CA LYS A 55 13.81 12.84 6.50
C LYS A 55 13.17 13.36 5.23
N TYR A 56 12.49 12.49 4.50
CA TYR A 56 11.74 12.82 3.30
C TYR A 56 10.34 12.20 3.40
N THR A 57 9.36 12.88 2.81
CA THR A 57 8.10 12.25 2.44
C THR A 57 8.32 11.32 1.25
N PHE A 58 7.37 10.40 1.01
CA PHE A 58 7.47 9.48 -0.13
C PHE A 58 7.56 10.21 -1.50
N PRO A 59 6.73 11.24 -1.79
CA PRO A 59 6.85 11.98 -3.06
C PRO A 59 8.20 12.69 -3.22
N GLU A 60 8.69 13.35 -2.17
CA GLU A 60 10.01 14.02 -2.20
C GLU A 60 11.14 13.03 -2.43
N PHE A 61 11.06 11.84 -1.84
CA PHE A 61 12.04 10.78 -2.04
C PHE A 61 12.05 10.27 -3.48
N ILE A 62 10.88 10.08 -4.11
CA ILE A 62 10.79 9.71 -5.52
C ILE A 62 11.35 10.82 -6.41
N GLN A 63 11.04 12.08 -6.12
CA GLN A 63 11.57 13.22 -6.86
C GLN A 63 13.09 13.35 -6.72
N MET A 64 13.63 13.14 -5.53
CA MET A 64 15.07 13.12 -5.27
C MET A 64 15.77 12.03 -6.09
N ILE A 65 15.20 10.82 -6.12
CA ILE A 65 15.74 9.71 -6.93
C ILE A 65 15.69 10.06 -8.42
N TYR A 66 14.56 10.58 -8.89
CA TYR A 66 14.39 10.95 -10.30
C TYR A 66 15.42 12.00 -10.75
N ASN A 67 15.67 13.01 -9.93
CA ASN A 67 16.59 14.10 -10.23
C ASN A 67 18.08 13.74 -10.04
N ARG A 68 18.39 12.61 -9.38
CA ARG A 68 19.78 12.22 -9.06
C ARG A 68 20.62 11.88 -10.29
N PHE A 69 20.00 11.29 -11.31
CA PHE A 69 20.66 10.85 -12.54
C PHE A 69 19.87 11.31 -13.78
N PRO A 70 19.98 12.60 -14.16
CA PRO A 70 19.15 13.21 -15.20
C PRO A 70 19.43 12.70 -16.63
N ASP A 71 20.51 11.96 -16.86
CA ASP A 71 20.82 11.37 -18.17
C ASP A 71 20.52 9.86 -18.21
N ALA A 72 20.28 9.23 -17.07
CA ALA A 72 20.09 7.79 -16.98
C ALA A 72 18.66 7.38 -17.39
N LYS A 73 18.51 6.40 -18.27
CA LYS A 73 17.19 5.89 -18.67
C LYS A 73 16.55 5.00 -17.61
N ALA A 74 17.38 4.34 -16.81
CA ALA A 74 17.01 3.54 -15.66
C ALA A 74 18.05 3.68 -14.57
N LEU A 75 17.66 3.47 -13.32
CA LEU A 75 18.55 3.52 -12.16
C LEU A 75 18.32 2.31 -11.26
N GLY A 76 19.41 1.81 -10.68
CA GLY A 76 19.39 0.77 -9.68
C GLY A 76 19.16 1.35 -8.29
N MET A 77 18.30 0.72 -7.51
CA MET A 77 18.19 0.98 -6.08
C MET A 77 17.97 -0.33 -5.33
N PHE A 78 18.14 -0.27 -4.02
CA PHE A 78 17.90 -1.39 -3.14
C PHE A 78 16.90 -0.97 -2.07
N ASP A 79 15.88 -1.79 -1.85
CA ASP A 79 15.02 -1.69 -0.68
C ASP A 79 15.28 -2.92 0.18
N MET A 80 15.95 -2.71 1.31
CA MET A 80 16.38 -3.78 2.21
C MET A 80 17.18 -4.85 1.47
N SER A 81 16.57 -6.03 1.26
CA SER A 81 17.10 -7.22 0.60
C SER A 81 16.64 -7.36 -0.86
N THR A 82 15.86 -6.40 -1.36
CA THR A 82 15.25 -6.44 -2.69
C THR A 82 15.94 -5.44 -3.61
N ARG A 83 16.21 -5.88 -4.84
CA ARG A 83 16.84 -5.08 -5.90
C ARG A 83 15.75 -4.46 -6.76
N PHE A 84 15.90 -3.18 -7.06
CA PHE A 84 14.95 -2.41 -7.85
C PHE A 84 15.66 -1.78 -9.03
N VAL A 85 14.95 -1.74 -10.15
CA VAL A 85 15.28 -0.91 -11.30
C VAL A 85 14.15 0.10 -11.47
N VAL A 86 14.45 1.37 -11.25
CA VAL A 86 13.49 2.46 -11.47
C VAL A 86 13.66 2.93 -12.91
N LEU A 87 12.58 2.88 -13.67
CA LEU A 87 12.55 3.28 -15.07
C LEU A 87 12.18 4.76 -15.18
N ARG A 88 12.89 5.49 -16.04
CA ARG A 88 12.67 6.92 -16.27
C ARG A 88 12.27 7.22 -17.72
N ASP A 89 12.82 6.47 -18.67
CA ASP A 89 12.52 6.62 -20.10
C ASP A 89 11.09 6.12 -20.40
N PRO A 90 10.19 6.96 -20.96
CA PRO A 90 8.83 6.57 -21.32
C PRO A 90 8.76 5.36 -22.27
N GLU A 91 9.74 5.20 -23.17
CA GLU A 91 9.75 4.06 -24.08
C GLU A 91 10.07 2.74 -23.35
N LEU A 92 10.94 2.80 -22.33
CA LEU A 92 11.21 1.64 -21.47
C LEU A 92 9.99 1.32 -20.61
N ILE A 93 9.33 2.33 -20.06
CA ILE A 93 8.10 2.17 -19.27
C ILE A 93 7.01 1.51 -20.12
N LYS A 94 6.79 2.01 -21.34
CA LYS A 94 5.83 1.43 -22.30
C LYS A 94 6.21 0.00 -22.67
N LYS A 95 7.51 -0.27 -22.85
CA LYS A 95 7.98 -1.63 -23.14
C LYS A 95 7.63 -2.58 -22.00
N VAL A 96 7.93 -2.23 -20.76
CA VAL A 96 7.67 -3.08 -19.58
C VAL A 96 6.18 -3.21 -19.26
N LEU A 97 5.43 -2.12 -19.29
CA LEU A 97 4.02 -2.12 -18.87
C LEU A 97 3.03 -2.56 -19.95
N VAL A 98 3.44 -2.54 -21.24
CA VAL A 98 2.53 -2.83 -22.37
C VAL A 98 3.08 -3.93 -23.27
N LYS A 99 4.26 -3.73 -23.87
CA LYS A 99 4.79 -4.65 -24.90
C LYS A 99 5.19 -6.01 -24.32
N ASP A 100 5.90 -5.97 -23.20
CA ASP A 100 6.48 -7.13 -22.52
C ASP A 100 5.68 -7.48 -21.26
N PHE A 101 4.40 -7.09 -21.19
CA PHE A 101 3.56 -7.24 -19.99
C PHE A 101 3.50 -8.69 -19.48
N GLU A 102 3.58 -9.67 -20.39
CA GLU A 102 3.58 -11.09 -20.04
C GLU A 102 4.74 -11.50 -19.12
N PHE A 103 5.86 -10.78 -19.15
CA PHE A 103 7.00 -10.98 -18.24
C PHE A 103 6.85 -10.21 -16.92
N PHE A 104 5.96 -9.22 -16.85
CA PHE A 104 5.81 -8.27 -15.73
C PHE A 104 4.36 -8.23 -15.20
N ILE A 105 3.70 -9.38 -15.14
CA ILE A 105 2.29 -9.49 -14.72
C ILE A 105 2.14 -9.09 -13.24
N ASP A 106 3.06 -9.57 -12.40
CA ASP A 106 2.91 -9.53 -10.95
C ASP A 106 3.52 -8.27 -10.34
N ARG A 107 2.78 -7.67 -9.40
CA ARG A 107 3.31 -6.62 -8.53
C ARG A 107 4.11 -7.25 -7.40
N ARG A 108 5.03 -6.49 -6.82
CA ARG A 108 5.79 -6.91 -5.64
C ARG A 108 4.84 -7.38 -4.53
N SER A 109 5.09 -8.58 -4.02
CA SER A 109 4.46 -9.02 -2.77
C SER A 109 5.03 -8.20 -1.60
N LEU A 110 4.15 -7.48 -0.90
CA LEU A 110 4.49 -6.84 0.37
C LEU A 110 4.62 -7.85 1.53
N PHE A 111 4.21 -9.10 1.31
CA PHE A 111 4.07 -10.16 2.33
C PHE A 111 5.03 -11.33 2.12
N GLY A 112 5.94 -11.22 1.13
CA GLY A 112 6.80 -12.29 0.65
C GLY A 112 6.11 -13.29 -0.28
N ASP A 113 6.87 -14.25 -0.82
CA ASP A 113 6.36 -15.26 -1.77
C ASP A 113 5.39 -16.26 -1.12
N SER A 114 5.36 -16.29 0.22
CA SER A 114 4.39 -17.05 1.01
C SER A 114 3.27 -16.12 1.47
N ALA A 115 2.56 -15.49 0.53
CA ALA A 115 1.19 -15.08 0.83
C ALA A 115 0.43 -16.38 1.08
N SER A 116 0.46 -16.84 2.33
CA SER A 116 -0.28 -18.03 2.76
C SER A 116 -1.70 -17.87 2.24
N GLU A 117 -2.25 -18.95 1.70
CA GLU A 117 -3.68 -19.11 1.39
C GLU A 117 -4.53 -19.11 2.68
N SER A 118 -4.07 -18.38 3.69
CA SER A 118 -4.77 -18.18 4.94
C SER A 118 -5.85 -17.15 4.68
N ASP A 119 -7.09 -17.58 4.87
CA ASP A 119 -8.26 -16.74 4.65
C ASP A 119 -8.34 -15.49 5.52
N SER A 120 -7.50 -15.39 6.56
CA SER A 120 -7.55 -14.36 7.59
C SER A 120 -6.89 -13.04 7.21
N ILE A 121 -5.98 -13.00 6.23
CA ILE A 121 -5.33 -11.77 5.78
C ILE A 121 -6.09 -11.22 4.58
N LEU A 122 -6.95 -10.21 4.77
CA LEU A 122 -7.81 -9.72 3.68
C LEU A 122 -7.05 -8.90 2.65
N ILE A 123 -6.01 -8.18 3.08
CA ILE A 123 -5.27 -7.30 2.19
C ILE A 123 -4.60 -8.07 1.04
N THR A 124 -4.14 -9.32 1.28
CA THR A 124 -3.55 -10.17 0.23
C THR A 124 -4.56 -10.60 -0.84
N LYS A 125 -5.86 -10.57 -0.53
CA LYS A 125 -6.95 -10.86 -1.48
C LYS A 125 -7.37 -9.65 -2.32
N THR A 126 -6.77 -8.47 -2.08
CA THR A 126 -7.05 -7.28 -2.87
C THR A 126 -6.46 -7.42 -4.27
N LEU A 127 -7.15 -6.90 -5.29
CA LEU A 127 -6.70 -6.93 -6.69
C LEU A 127 -5.29 -6.36 -6.90
N LEU A 128 -4.83 -5.47 -6.03
CA LEU A 128 -3.48 -4.87 -6.09
C LEU A 128 -2.35 -5.84 -5.71
N LEU A 129 -2.66 -6.92 -4.99
CA LEU A 129 -1.69 -7.85 -4.42
C LEU A 129 -1.87 -9.30 -4.88
N LEU A 130 -3.02 -9.62 -5.50
CA LEU A 130 -3.19 -10.88 -6.21
C LEU A 130 -2.15 -11.00 -7.34
N THR A 131 -1.70 -12.23 -7.58
CA THR A 131 -0.71 -12.57 -8.61
C THR A 131 -1.25 -13.64 -9.56
N GLY A 132 -0.62 -13.75 -10.73
CA GLY A 132 -0.88 -14.77 -11.73
C GLY A 132 -2.34 -14.86 -12.18
N GLN A 133 -2.86 -16.09 -12.27
CA GLN A 133 -4.21 -16.35 -12.76
C GLN A 133 -5.29 -15.80 -11.83
N LYS A 134 -5.10 -15.88 -10.50
CA LYS A 134 -6.05 -15.33 -9.51
C LYS A 134 -6.29 -13.83 -9.75
N TRP A 135 -5.23 -13.08 -10.07
CA TRP A 135 -5.34 -11.68 -10.45
C TRP A 135 -6.10 -11.49 -11.77
N ARG A 136 -5.79 -12.28 -12.80
CA ARG A 136 -6.46 -12.20 -14.12
C ARG A 136 -7.96 -12.44 -14.00
N ASP A 137 -8.36 -13.49 -13.27
CA ASP A 137 -9.76 -13.85 -13.07
C ASP A 137 -10.49 -12.75 -12.29
N MET A 138 -9.91 -12.28 -11.18
CA MET A 138 -10.51 -11.20 -10.38
C MET A 138 -10.63 -9.89 -11.19
N ARG A 139 -9.61 -9.56 -12.00
CA ARG A 139 -9.64 -8.39 -12.88
C ARG A 139 -10.77 -8.51 -13.90
N ALA A 140 -10.93 -9.68 -14.52
CA ALA A 140 -12.00 -9.94 -15.48
C ALA A 140 -13.39 -9.83 -14.84
N THR A 141 -13.55 -10.31 -13.61
CA THR A 141 -14.81 -10.20 -12.83
C THR A 141 -15.15 -8.77 -12.45
N LEU A 142 -14.17 -7.95 -12.05
CA LEU A 142 -14.41 -6.58 -11.59
C LEU A 142 -14.51 -5.55 -12.74
N SER A 143 -13.89 -5.80 -13.89
CA SER A 143 -13.86 -4.83 -15.00
C SER A 143 -15.26 -4.42 -15.52
N PRO A 144 -16.25 -5.33 -15.65
CA PRO A 144 -17.61 -4.97 -16.08
C PRO A 144 -18.32 -3.93 -15.20
N ALA A 145 -17.97 -3.85 -13.91
CA ALA A 145 -18.54 -2.87 -12.98
C ALA A 145 -18.15 -1.43 -13.34
N PHE A 146 -17.08 -1.22 -14.09
CA PHE A 146 -16.55 0.08 -14.51
C PHE A 146 -16.80 0.38 -16.00
N THR A 147 -17.76 -0.31 -16.63
CA THR A 147 -18.18 0.00 -17.99
C THR A 147 -18.86 1.37 -18.08
N GLY A 148 -18.86 1.99 -19.26
CA GLY A 148 -19.45 3.32 -19.45
C GLY A 148 -20.93 3.42 -19.04
N SER A 149 -21.72 2.35 -19.20
CA SER A 149 -23.10 2.30 -18.72
C SER A 149 -23.21 2.30 -17.20
N LYS A 150 -22.38 1.51 -16.50
CA LYS A 150 -22.35 1.48 -15.03
C LYS A 150 -21.80 2.78 -14.44
N MET A 151 -20.78 3.36 -15.07
CA MET A 151 -20.24 4.67 -14.67
C MET A 151 -21.28 5.79 -14.80
N ARG A 152 -22.15 5.77 -15.83
CA ARG A 152 -23.27 6.72 -15.95
C ARG A 152 -24.28 6.55 -14.81
N ALA A 153 -24.63 5.32 -14.44
CA ALA A 153 -25.52 5.09 -13.30
C ALA A 153 -24.90 5.57 -11.97
N MET A 154 -23.60 5.34 -11.76
CA MET A 154 -22.89 5.87 -10.59
C MET A 154 -22.85 7.41 -10.59
N PHE A 155 -22.72 8.03 -11.76
CA PHE A 155 -22.72 9.49 -11.88
C PHE A 155 -24.03 10.12 -11.42
N GLU A 156 -25.19 9.52 -11.74
CA GLU A 156 -26.49 9.98 -11.25
C GLU A 156 -26.55 9.98 -9.72
N LEU A 157 -26.07 8.91 -9.06
CA LEU A 157 -25.97 8.83 -7.60
C LEU A 157 -25.07 9.92 -7.01
N ILE A 158 -23.94 10.20 -7.67
CA ILE A 158 -23.00 11.26 -7.25
C ILE A 158 -23.65 12.64 -7.36
N VAL A 159 -24.42 12.91 -8.43
CA VAL A 159 -25.13 14.17 -8.60
C VAL A 159 -26.18 14.35 -7.50
N THR A 160 -27.01 13.33 -7.26
CA THR A 160 -28.01 13.37 -6.18
C THR A 160 -27.38 13.60 -4.81
N TYR A 161 -26.26 12.94 -4.52
CA TYR A 161 -25.52 13.18 -3.28
C TYR A 161 -24.93 14.59 -3.22
N SER A 162 -24.42 15.11 -4.34
CA SER A 162 -23.85 16.46 -4.41
C SER A 162 -24.89 17.54 -4.13
N ASP A 163 -26.12 17.38 -4.62
CA ASP A 163 -27.22 18.30 -4.32
C ASP A 163 -27.56 18.31 -2.82
N ARG A 164 -27.63 17.11 -2.19
CA ARG A 164 -27.84 16.96 -0.74
C ARG A 164 -26.71 17.60 0.05
N MET A 165 -25.46 17.37 -0.37
CA MET A 165 -24.27 17.97 0.24
C MET A 165 -24.35 19.49 0.24
N VAL A 166 -24.75 20.12 -0.88
CA VAL A 166 -24.91 21.58 -0.94
C VAL A 166 -25.97 22.06 0.05
N GLY A 167 -27.07 21.32 0.22
CA GLY A 167 -28.07 21.59 1.26
C GLY A 167 -27.47 21.57 2.66
N ILE A 168 -26.78 20.48 3.01
CA ILE A 168 -26.13 20.31 4.33
C ILE A 168 -25.16 21.45 4.64
N LEU A 169 -24.33 21.84 3.66
CA LEU A 169 -23.37 22.93 3.82
C LEU A 169 -24.05 24.29 4.03
N LYS A 170 -25.16 24.56 3.32
CA LYS A 170 -25.95 25.78 3.53
C LYS A 170 -26.61 25.80 4.90
N ASP A 171 -27.15 24.67 5.34
CA ASP A 171 -27.79 24.55 6.65
C ASP A 171 -26.76 24.74 7.78
N GLN A 172 -25.56 24.18 7.62
CA GLN A 172 -24.45 24.38 8.56
C GLN A 172 -23.96 25.84 8.59
N ALA A 173 -23.95 26.53 7.45
CA ALA A 173 -23.60 27.96 7.37
C ALA A 173 -24.56 28.87 8.16
N GLY A 174 -25.83 28.46 8.26
CA GLY A 174 -26.83 29.12 9.09
C GLY A 174 -26.95 30.64 8.83
N PRO A 175 -27.38 31.42 9.84
CA PRO A 175 -27.53 32.88 9.70
C PRO A 175 -26.21 33.64 9.59
N VAL A 176 -25.10 33.01 10.00
CA VAL A 176 -23.76 33.60 10.02
C VAL A 176 -23.18 33.69 8.60
N GLY A 177 -23.66 32.84 7.68
CA GLY A 177 -23.37 32.90 6.26
C GLY A 177 -22.02 32.30 5.84
N TYR A 178 -21.23 31.78 6.79
CA TYR A 178 -19.98 31.07 6.51
C TYR A 178 -19.67 30.01 7.58
N VAL A 179 -19.01 28.92 7.16
CA VAL A 179 -18.44 27.88 8.02
C VAL A 179 -17.05 27.53 7.51
N ASP A 180 -16.11 27.42 8.44
CA ASP A 180 -14.77 26.92 8.15
C ASP A 180 -14.77 25.40 8.13
N TYR A 181 -14.24 24.82 7.05
CA TYR A 181 -14.04 23.39 6.90
C TYR A 181 -12.57 23.05 6.75
N GLU A 182 -12.15 22.00 7.45
CA GLU A 182 -10.91 21.32 7.12
C GLU A 182 -11.14 20.52 5.84
N MET A 183 -10.52 20.96 4.74
CA MET A 183 -10.81 20.44 3.41
C MET A 183 -10.49 18.96 3.25
N LYS A 184 -9.45 18.44 3.91
CA LYS A 184 -9.13 17.02 3.84
C LYS A 184 -10.24 16.19 4.49
N GLU A 185 -10.72 16.56 5.67
CA GLU A 185 -11.83 15.90 6.34
C GLU A 185 -13.13 16.02 5.54
N CYS A 186 -13.46 17.21 5.04
CA CYS A 186 -14.65 17.43 4.22
C CYS A 186 -14.64 16.53 2.97
N CYS A 187 -13.58 16.59 2.17
CA CYS A 187 -13.44 15.76 0.98
C CYS A 187 -13.38 14.26 1.30
N SER A 188 -12.77 13.87 2.42
CA SER A 188 -12.72 12.45 2.84
C SER A 188 -14.12 11.93 3.20
N ARG A 189 -14.96 12.75 3.84
CA ARG A 189 -16.35 12.38 4.17
C ARG A 189 -17.19 12.25 2.91
N ILE A 190 -17.08 13.22 2.00
CA ILE A 190 -17.76 13.21 0.69
C ILE A 190 -17.37 11.95 -0.11
N ALA A 191 -16.07 11.67 -0.24
CA ALA A 191 -15.60 10.50 -0.96
C ALA A 191 -16.07 9.19 -0.30
N SER A 192 -16.08 9.14 1.04
CA SER A 192 -16.58 7.99 1.79
C SER A 192 -18.06 7.72 1.53
N ASP A 193 -18.89 8.76 1.54
CA ASP A 193 -20.33 8.61 1.25
C ASP A 193 -20.59 8.18 -0.19
N ILE A 194 -19.87 8.76 -1.16
CA ILE A 194 -19.97 8.34 -2.56
C ILE A 194 -19.64 6.85 -2.71
N ILE A 195 -18.59 6.37 -2.03
CA ILE A 195 -18.24 4.95 -2.02
C ILE A 195 -19.31 4.12 -1.31
N ALA A 196 -19.82 4.56 -0.15
CA ALA A 196 -20.90 3.89 0.58
C ALA A 196 -22.14 3.70 -0.31
N THR A 197 -22.56 4.75 -1.00
CA THR A 197 -23.74 4.72 -1.87
C THR A 197 -23.50 3.90 -3.13
N CYS A 198 -22.39 4.13 -3.84
CA CYS A 198 -22.17 3.46 -5.12
C CYS A 198 -21.75 1.99 -4.98
N ALA A 199 -20.90 1.67 -4.01
CA ALA A 199 -20.36 0.31 -3.85
C ALA A 199 -21.21 -0.56 -2.91
N TYR A 200 -21.71 0.02 -1.82
CA TYR A 200 -22.46 -0.71 -0.79
C TYR A 200 -23.97 -0.48 -0.85
N GLY A 201 -24.45 0.51 -1.61
CA GLY A 201 -25.87 0.86 -1.63
C GLY A 201 -26.35 1.48 -0.31
N LEU A 202 -25.44 2.05 0.48
CA LEU A 202 -25.73 2.61 1.80
C LEU A 202 -25.80 4.14 1.74
N GLU A 203 -26.80 4.71 2.40
CA GLU A 203 -26.89 6.14 2.68
C GLU A 203 -26.39 6.41 4.09
N VAL A 204 -25.19 7.01 4.20
CA VAL A 204 -24.51 7.24 5.49
C VAL A 204 -24.59 8.70 5.94
N GLU A 205 -24.52 9.63 4.98
CA GLU A 205 -24.51 11.09 5.21
C GLU A 205 -23.45 11.55 6.23
N SER A 206 -22.18 11.21 5.98
CA SER A 206 -21.05 11.50 6.85
C SER A 206 -20.79 12.97 7.14
N LEU A 207 -21.32 13.89 6.34
CA LEU A 207 -21.24 15.33 6.58
C LEU A 207 -22.24 15.82 7.63
N ALA A 208 -23.41 15.21 7.70
CA ALA A 208 -24.43 15.49 8.70
C ALA A 208 -24.16 14.70 9.98
N ASN A 209 -23.96 13.38 9.85
CA ASN A 209 -23.62 12.50 10.96
C ASN A 209 -22.09 12.30 11.06
N ARG A 210 -21.45 13.13 11.88
CA ARG A 210 -19.98 13.14 12.00
C ARG A 210 -19.39 11.90 12.65
N GLU A 211 -20.17 11.18 13.45
CA GLU A 211 -19.73 10.00 14.23
C GLU A 211 -20.13 8.68 13.60
N ASN A 212 -20.55 8.67 12.33
CA ASN A 212 -20.95 7.43 11.67
C ASN A 212 -19.80 6.40 11.63
N ASP A 213 -20.17 5.13 11.82
CA ASP A 213 -19.21 4.02 11.89
C ASP A 213 -18.47 3.80 10.57
N PHE A 214 -19.14 3.98 9.43
CA PHE A 214 -18.55 3.71 8.12
C PHE A 214 -17.33 4.60 7.84
N TYR A 215 -17.47 5.90 8.03
CA TYR A 215 -16.39 6.87 7.90
C TYR A 215 -15.34 6.67 8.98
N THR A 216 -15.75 6.43 10.23
CA THR A 216 -14.81 6.26 11.35
C THR A 216 -13.92 5.04 11.17
N MET A 217 -14.49 3.89 10.77
CA MET A 217 -13.74 2.67 10.48
C MET A 217 -12.88 2.82 9.22
N GLY A 218 -13.40 3.45 8.17
CA GLY A 218 -12.64 3.77 6.96
C GLY A 218 -11.42 4.67 7.25
N LYS A 219 -11.61 5.74 8.02
CA LYS A 219 -10.54 6.66 8.46
C LYS A 219 -9.49 5.94 9.31
N LYS A 220 -9.90 5.04 10.22
CA LYS A 220 -8.98 4.21 11.02
C LYS A 220 -8.15 3.25 10.15
N MET A 221 -8.78 2.64 9.14
CA MET A 221 -8.15 1.69 8.21
C MET A 221 -7.17 2.38 7.25
N MET A 222 -7.50 3.56 6.76
CA MET A 222 -6.67 4.35 5.83
C MET A 222 -5.58 5.17 6.54
N ASN A 223 -5.43 5.06 7.86
CA ASN A 223 -4.39 5.75 8.62
C ASN A 223 -3.05 5.00 8.55
N PHE A 224 -2.41 5.04 7.38
CA PHE A 224 -1.08 4.45 7.13
C PHE A 224 0.04 5.14 7.93
N GLY A 225 -0.24 6.28 8.57
CA GLY A 225 0.69 7.01 9.43
C GLY A 225 0.93 6.36 10.79
N LYS A 226 0.07 5.41 11.20
CA LYS A 226 0.18 4.74 12.50
C LYS A 226 1.50 3.97 12.64
N THR A 227 2.15 4.12 13.79
CA THR A 227 3.38 3.36 14.12
C THR A 227 3.16 1.85 14.04
N SER A 228 1.99 1.35 14.47
CA SER A 228 1.66 -0.08 14.37
C SER A 228 1.70 -0.59 12.93
N PHE A 229 1.18 0.17 11.97
CA PHE A 229 1.21 -0.16 10.55
C PHE A 229 2.65 -0.25 10.04
N PHE A 230 3.48 0.76 10.31
CA PHE A 230 4.89 0.76 9.91
C PHE A 230 5.69 -0.40 10.53
N VAL A 231 5.46 -0.72 11.81
CA VAL A 231 6.11 -1.86 12.48
C VAL A 231 5.72 -3.17 11.81
N ARG A 232 4.42 -3.39 11.54
CA ARG A 232 3.95 -4.59 10.84
C ARG A 232 4.54 -4.68 9.42
N LEU A 233 4.60 -3.58 8.69
CA LEU A 233 5.20 -3.51 7.35
C LEU A 233 6.70 -3.86 7.37
N LEU A 234 7.45 -3.34 8.36
CA LEU A 234 8.86 -3.66 8.55
C LEU A 234 9.04 -5.15 8.88
N LEU A 235 8.24 -5.70 9.79
CA LEU A 235 8.30 -7.11 10.14
C LEU A 235 8.00 -8.01 8.94
N TYR A 236 7.04 -7.65 8.08
CA TYR A 236 6.80 -8.37 6.82
C TYR A 236 7.96 -8.26 5.83
N SER A 237 8.66 -7.13 5.81
CA SER A 237 9.82 -6.93 4.94
C SER A 237 11.03 -7.75 5.38
N VAL A 238 11.22 -7.97 6.69
CA VAL A 238 12.38 -8.70 7.23
C VAL A 238 12.08 -10.19 7.45
N PHE A 239 10.89 -10.53 7.97
CA PHE A 239 10.49 -11.89 8.34
C PHE A 239 9.13 -12.30 7.75
N PRO A 240 8.97 -12.29 6.41
CA PRO A 240 7.69 -12.52 5.76
C PRO A 240 7.06 -13.88 6.13
N LYS A 241 7.85 -14.95 6.16
CA LYS A 241 7.38 -16.31 6.50
C LYS A 241 6.87 -16.41 7.94
N LEU A 242 7.51 -15.72 8.88
CA LEU A 242 7.10 -15.72 10.29
C LEU A 242 5.77 -14.97 10.44
N MET A 243 5.67 -13.78 9.84
CA MET A 243 4.48 -12.96 9.89
C MET A 243 3.27 -13.62 9.19
N SER A 244 3.51 -14.29 8.06
CA SER A 244 2.51 -15.11 7.36
C SER A 244 2.03 -16.29 8.22
N LYS A 245 2.93 -16.99 8.92
CA LYS A 245 2.57 -18.09 9.82
C LYS A 245 1.77 -17.62 11.03
N LEU A 246 2.09 -16.44 11.56
CA LEU A 246 1.36 -15.80 12.66
C LEU A 246 0.04 -15.15 12.21
N GLN A 247 -0.24 -15.11 10.90
CA GLN A 247 -1.47 -14.55 10.31
C GLN A 247 -1.74 -13.09 10.73
N VAL A 248 -0.70 -12.27 10.84
CA VAL A 248 -0.82 -10.88 11.31
C VAL A 248 -1.23 -9.95 10.16
N ASP A 249 -2.50 -9.55 10.03
CA ASP A 249 -2.89 -8.58 9.00
C ASP A 249 -2.24 -7.18 9.23
N LEU A 250 -2.03 -6.41 8.15
CA LEU A 250 -1.59 -5.00 8.26
C LEU A 250 -2.66 -4.11 8.89
N PHE A 251 -3.94 -4.46 8.68
CA PHE A 251 -5.07 -3.75 9.26
C PHE A 251 -5.47 -4.34 10.63
N ASP A 252 -6.13 -3.56 11.49
CA ASP A 252 -6.61 -4.11 12.76
C ASP A 252 -7.88 -4.93 12.54
N GLY A 253 -8.02 -6.05 13.26
CA GLY A 253 -9.10 -7.01 13.06
C GLY A 253 -10.51 -6.44 13.24
N GLU A 254 -10.66 -5.37 14.03
CA GLU A 254 -11.91 -4.62 14.18
C GLU A 254 -12.39 -4.05 12.83
N GLN A 255 -11.51 -3.37 12.10
CA GLN A 255 -11.89 -2.72 10.83
C GLN A 255 -12.14 -3.77 9.73
N THR A 256 -11.29 -4.79 9.68
CA THR A 256 -11.44 -5.94 8.77
C THR A 256 -12.79 -6.64 8.97
N ARG A 257 -13.20 -6.87 10.23
CA ARG A 257 -14.49 -7.50 10.56
C ARG A 257 -15.67 -6.64 10.13
N TYR A 258 -15.65 -5.36 10.49
CA TYR A 258 -16.73 -4.41 10.17
C TYR A 258 -17.06 -4.39 8.66
N PHE A 259 -16.05 -4.18 7.81
CA PHE A 259 -16.28 -4.14 6.36
C PHE A 259 -16.66 -5.51 5.78
N THR A 260 -16.17 -6.61 6.37
CA THR A 260 -16.57 -7.96 5.95
C THR A 260 -18.04 -8.23 6.25
N GLU A 261 -18.53 -7.80 7.41
CA GLU A 261 -19.93 -7.95 7.83
C GLU A 261 -20.85 -7.14 6.91
N ILE A 262 -20.51 -5.87 6.64
CA ILE A 262 -21.27 -5.04 5.69
C ILE A 262 -21.39 -5.71 4.32
N ILE A 263 -20.29 -6.25 3.78
CA ILE A 263 -20.32 -6.92 2.47
C ILE A 263 -21.21 -8.16 2.54
N LYS A 264 -21.07 -8.99 3.58
CA LYS A 264 -21.89 -10.20 3.75
C LYS A 264 -23.37 -9.88 3.84
N ASP A 265 -23.75 -8.84 4.57
CA ASP A 265 -25.14 -8.44 4.73
C ASP A 265 -25.70 -7.83 3.43
N THR A 266 -24.87 -7.07 2.70
CA THR A 266 -25.24 -6.53 1.39
C THR A 266 -25.47 -7.65 0.36
N VAL A 267 -24.64 -8.71 0.39
CA VAL A 267 -24.82 -9.88 -0.49
C VAL A 267 -26.09 -10.64 -0.12
N LYS A 268 -26.31 -10.93 1.17
CA LYS A 268 -27.54 -11.59 1.65
C LYS A 268 -28.82 -10.83 1.34
N ALA A 269 -28.77 -9.50 1.28
CA ALA A 269 -29.94 -8.69 0.95
C ALA A 269 -30.25 -8.65 -0.56
N ARG A 270 -29.31 -9.10 -1.41
CA ARG A 270 -29.46 -9.16 -2.87
C ARG A 270 -29.82 -10.55 -3.38
N ASP A 271 -29.59 -11.59 -2.57
CA ASP A 271 -30.03 -12.99 -2.78
C ASP A 271 -31.45 -13.20 -2.22
#